data_AF-A0A953YYS9-F1
#
_entry.id   AF-A0A953YYS9-F1
#
_cell.length_a   1.000
_cell.length_b   1.000
_cell.length_c   1.000
_cell.angle_alpha   90.00
_cell.angle_beta   90.00
_cell.angle_gamma   90.00
#
_symmetry.space_group_name_H-M   'P 1'
#
loop_
_entity.id
_entity.type
_entity.pdbx_description
1 polymer ?
#
loop_
_entity_poly.entity_id
_entity_poly.type
_entity_poly.pdbx_seq_one_letter_code
_entity_poly.pdbx_strand_id
1 'polypeptide(L)'
;MADRSSTSAGKKKPVSRSRRKPAGPALHYQVSMPDPASHTFKVEITLTGAADHCTLAFPAWTPGSYKLREFGKNVSSFKATGAKFEMLDKQRYRLSGIKGGNASVSFDYYADELSVRTPHLDDSHGFFLGTNVLPYLEDINAMPAKGDYTVSIKPFKGWKVATSLPTVKGKPNTWHTDDYDVLGDTPFEVGTHEVLSFSVRGIKHDVAFYGYGNYDKKRIVEDTRKIVEVQARNFGGLPYDYYLFIHHMTPDSGGGLEHLNSCVCGWPSWNFKKEEDYQKFIRLVSHEFFHVWNVKRIRPAILGPFDYSSEQHTKALWIMEGMTQYYERLWVARAGVCDADTVLKAYAETIDREDNRPGRKVMSLEDSSWLAWTKLYMADENFLNTGVSYYSRGAQVGLLLDAKIRNATDGKRSLDDVMRYAAKRYGWPKPGFPEGAWEELVEEVAGQKFTRFWNDHVKGTKELNYDEVLECYGLEMSRDKEGFEPWLGFTTSSKGGHLQVGAVHAEGPARKAGLQPRDEILALDGHKVHAKTFEDRVSELKPGSDCTLTLFRREKLVEGCLRVGRQPAGKLVLRPRKKQSPTQRRNYRKWLAKR
;
A
#
# COMPACT_ATOMS: atom_id res chain seq x y z
N MET A 1 -23.71 27.79 57.13
CA MET A 1 -23.31 28.92 56.27
C MET A 1 -21.81 28.85 56.05
N ALA A 2 -21.38 28.37 54.89
CA ALA A 2 -20.07 28.64 54.32
C ALA A 2 -20.08 28.13 52.89
N ASP A 3 -19.90 29.08 51.99
CA ASP A 3 -20.11 29.07 50.55
C ASP A 3 -19.04 28.22 49.84
N ARG A 4 -19.44 27.40 48.86
CA ARG A 4 -18.52 26.68 47.97
C ARG A 4 -18.74 27.18 46.55
N SER A 5 -17.74 27.90 46.07
CA SER A 5 -17.59 28.45 44.73
C SER A 5 -17.69 27.38 43.64
N SER A 6 -18.62 27.58 42.71
CA SER A 6 -18.71 26.87 41.44
C SER A 6 -17.94 27.63 40.36
N THR A 7 -16.90 27.04 39.78
CA THR A 7 -16.26 27.54 38.56
C THR A 7 -16.68 26.66 37.38
N SER A 8 -17.54 27.21 36.51
CA SER A 8 -17.90 26.59 35.24
C SER A 8 -16.75 26.70 34.24
N ALA A 9 -16.21 25.58 33.79
CA ALA A 9 -15.26 25.54 32.69
C ALA A 9 -15.98 25.84 31.36
N GLY A 10 -15.66 27.00 30.78
CA GLY A 10 -16.19 27.43 29.49
C GLY A 10 -15.72 26.53 28.34
N LYS A 11 -16.69 26.04 27.55
CA LYS A 11 -16.46 25.39 26.25
C LYS A 11 -15.79 26.39 25.29
N LYS A 12 -14.53 26.16 24.94
CA LYS A 12 -13.86 26.89 23.83
C LYS A 12 -14.53 26.48 22.50
N LYS A 13 -15.20 27.44 21.85
CA LYS A 13 -15.62 27.34 20.45
C LYS A 13 -14.39 27.31 19.53
N PRO A 14 -14.43 26.60 18.39
CA PRO A 14 -13.32 26.64 17.44
C PRO A 14 -13.24 28.01 16.78
N VAL A 15 -12.02 28.55 16.72
CA VAL A 15 -11.69 29.80 16.05
C VAL A 15 -11.91 29.62 14.54
N SER A 16 -12.87 30.35 13.97
CA SER A 16 -13.04 30.43 12.53
C SER A 16 -11.81 31.12 11.93
N ARG A 17 -10.99 30.36 11.19
CA ARG A 17 -9.90 30.92 10.39
C ARG A 17 -10.50 31.78 9.27
N SER A 18 -10.45 33.10 9.43
CA SER A 18 -10.59 34.06 8.34
C SER A 18 -9.52 33.75 7.28
N ARG A 19 -9.92 33.18 6.14
CA ARG A 19 -9.03 32.86 5.00
C ARG A 19 -8.56 34.18 4.34
N ARG A 20 -7.27 34.49 4.48
CA ARG A 20 -6.58 35.38 3.52
C ARG A 20 -6.54 34.66 2.16
N LYS A 21 -6.93 35.33 1.08
CA LYS A 21 -6.75 34.82 -0.31
C LYS A 21 -5.27 34.46 -0.53
N PRO A 22 -4.93 33.30 -1.11
CA PRO A 22 -3.56 33.01 -1.50
C PRO A 22 -3.09 34.02 -2.55
N ALA A 23 -1.84 34.48 -2.47
CA ALA A 23 -1.22 35.39 -3.43
C ALA A 23 -0.64 34.64 -4.66
N GLY A 24 -1.31 33.58 -5.12
CA GLY A 24 -0.86 32.70 -6.21
C GLY A 24 -1.93 32.51 -7.30
N PRO A 25 -1.59 31.88 -8.42
CA PRO A 25 -2.52 31.60 -9.50
C PRO A 25 -3.64 30.65 -9.03
N ALA A 26 -4.82 30.78 -9.63
CA ALA A 26 -5.94 29.88 -9.36
C ALA A 26 -6.23 29.01 -10.58
N LEU A 27 -6.38 27.71 -10.33
CA LEU A 27 -6.65 26.67 -11.31
C LEU A 27 -8.02 26.07 -11.02
N HIS A 28 -8.92 26.19 -12.00
CA HIS A 28 -10.18 25.46 -11.98
C HIS A 28 -10.16 24.33 -13.00
N TYR A 29 -10.22 23.09 -12.52
CA TYR A 29 -10.39 21.90 -13.35
C TYR A 29 -11.86 21.53 -13.45
N GLN A 30 -12.33 21.23 -14.65
CA GLN A 30 -13.60 20.58 -14.89
C GLN A 30 -13.35 19.26 -15.59
N VAL A 31 -13.75 18.15 -14.96
CA VAL A 31 -13.67 16.82 -15.54
C VAL A 31 -15.07 16.35 -15.89
N SER A 32 -15.26 15.92 -17.13
CA SER A 32 -16.54 15.41 -17.62
C SER A 32 -16.37 14.07 -18.34
N MET A 33 -17.44 13.29 -18.36
CA MET A 33 -17.50 11.98 -19.01
C MET A 33 -18.78 11.91 -19.86
N PRO A 34 -18.83 12.62 -21.00
CA PRO A 34 -20.04 12.71 -21.83
C PRO A 34 -20.40 11.38 -22.51
N ASP A 35 -19.39 10.56 -22.78
CA ASP A 35 -19.53 9.21 -23.34
C ASP A 35 -18.57 8.25 -22.60
N PRO A 36 -18.98 7.70 -21.43
CA PRO A 36 -18.11 6.84 -20.65
C PRO A 36 -17.65 5.57 -21.36
N ALA A 37 -18.45 5.05 -22.30
CA ALA A 37 -18.10 3.86 -23.08
C ALA A 37 -16.91 4.09 -24.03
N SER A 38 -16.50 5.35 -24.26
CA SER A 38 -15.29 5.67 -25.00
C SER A 38 -14.02 5.60 -24.16
N HIS A 39 -14.13 5.32 -22.86
CA HIS A 39 -13.01 5.34 -21.90
C HIS A 39 -12.26 6.68 -21.86
N THR A 40 -12.93 7.80 -22.17
CA THR A 40 -12.27 9.12 -22.27
C THR A 40 -12.93 10.16 -21.38
N PHE A 41 -12.14 10.71 -20.44
CA PHE A 41 -12.51 11.94 -19.75
C PHE A 41 -12.22 13.15 -20.63
N LYS A 42 -13.10 14.16 -20.59
CA LYS A 42 -12.81 15.50 -21.12
C LYS A 42 -12.44 16.42 -19.98
N VAL A 43 -11.26 17.02 -20.06
CA VAL A 43 -10.72 17.89 -19.01
C VAL A 43 -10.58 19.30 -19.56
N GLU A 44 -11.13 20.26 -18.83
CA GLU A 44 -10.96 21.70 -19.07
C GLU A 44 -10.29 22.34 -17.86
N ILE A 45 -9.30 23.19 -18.09
CA ILE A 45 -8.56 23.91 -17.05
C ILE A 45 -8.69 25.40 -17.33
N THR A 46 -9.20 26.15 -16.37
CA THR A 46 -9.18 27.62 -16.40
C THR A 46 -8.10 28.12 -15.47
N LEU A 47 -7.15 28.88 -16.03
CA LEU A 47 -6.07 29.55 -15.33
C LEU A 47 -6.43 31.01 -15.13
N THR A 48 -6.28 31.51 -13.90
CA THR A 48 -6.46 32.93 -13.58
C THR A 48 -5.30 33.43 -12.71
N GLY A 49 -4.83 34.65 -12.97
CA GLY A 49 -3.67 35.22 -12.29
C GLY A 49 -2.34 34.53 -12.61
N ALA A 50 -2.23 33.85 -13.76
CA ALA A 50 -0.99 33.23 -14.22
C ALA A 50 0.01 34.28 -14.74
N ALA A 51 1.31 33.93 -14.73
CA ALA A 51 2.34 34.71 -15.41
C ALA A 51 2.19 34.65 -16.95
N ASP A 52 2.86 35.54 -17.69
CA ASP A 52 2.81 35.55 -19.17
C ASP A 52 3.30 34.22 -19.79
N HIS A 53 4.16 33.52 -19.05
CA HIS A 53 4.63 32.17 -19.36
C HIS A 53 4.49 31.28 -18.12
N CYS A 54 4.02 30.05 -18.30
CA CYS A 54 3.96 29.05 -17.25
C CYS A 54 3.98 27.64 -17.82
N THR A 55 4.30 26.64 -16.99
CA THR A 55 4.33 25.23 -17.40
C THR A 55 3.26 24.44 -16.65
N LEU A 56 2.42 23.72 -17.39
CA LEU A 56 1.58 22.66 -16.85
C LEU A 56 2.34 21.34 -16.96
N ALA A 57 2.42 20.59 -15.86
CA ALA A 57 3.12 19.31 -15.80
C ALA A 57 2.18 18.20 -15.30
N PHE A 58 2.14 17.09 -16.03
CA PHE A 58 1.50 15.86 -15.56
C PHE A 58 2.46 15.10 -14.65
N PRO A 59 2.01 14.58 -13.49
CA PRO A 59 2.82 13.67 -12.70
C PRO A 59 3.26 12.44 -13.50
N ALA A 60 4.50 12.00 -13.30
CA ALA A 60 5.02 10.76 -13.87
C ALA A 60 4.68 9.53 -12.99
N TRP A 61 4.37 9.75 -11.71
CA TRP A 61 4.07 8.72 -10.71
C TRP A 61 3.09 9.25 -9.65
N THR A 62 2.64 8.38 -8.75
CA THR A 62 1.73 8.75 -7.65
C THR A 62 2.28 8.25 -6.29
N PRO A 63 2.28 9.08 -5.23
CA PRO A 63 2.66 8.67 -3.88
C PRO A 63 1.97 7.38 -3.44
N GLY A 64 2.70 6.52 -2.73
CA GLY A 64 2.26 5.17 -2.36
C GLY A 64 2.56 4.09 -3.42
N SER A 65 2.74 4.48 -4.69
CA SER A 65 3.12 3.57 -5.78
C SER A 65 4.43 3.97 -6.44
N TYR A 66 5.57 3.48 -5.91
CA TYR A 66 6.94 3.80 -6.35
C TYR A 66 7.31 3.19 -7.71
N LYS A 67 6.67 3.66 -8.78
CA LYS A 67 6.92 3.30 -10.18
C LYS A 67 6.55 4.46 -11.09
N LEU A 68 7.43 4.81 -12.02
CA LEU A 68 7.07 5.71 -13.12
C LEU A 68 6.02 5.05 -14.03
N ARG A 69 4.91 5.77 -14.23
CA ARG A 69 3.75 5.35 -15.03
C ARG A 69 3.50 6.23 -16.25
N GLU A 70 4.07 7.44 -16.23
CA GLU A 70 4.00 8.42 -17.32
C GLU A 70 2.55 8.81 -17.64
N PHE A 71 1.82 9.39 -16.68
CA PHE A 71 0.38 9.64 -16.85
C PHE A 71 0.06 10.59 -18.01
N GLY A 72 1.00 11.43 -18.42
CA GLY A 72 0.89 12.28 -19.61
C GLY A 72 0.67 11.51 -20.93
N LYS A 73 1.03 10.22 -21.00
CA LYS A 73 0.87 9.38 -22.20
C LYS A 73 -0.59 9.21 -22.65
N ASN A 74 -1.55 9.43 -21.75
CA ASN A 74 -2.98 9.24 -21.99
C ASN A 74 -3.67 10.52 -22.52
N VAL A 75 -2.94 11.63 -22.62
CA VAL A 75 -3.46 12.93 -23.06
C VAL A 75 -3.51 13.01 -24.58
N SER A 76 -4.62 13.48 -25.12
CA SER A 76 -4.81 13.75 -26.54
C SER A 76 -5.63 15.03 -26.76
N SER A 77 -5.68 15.51 -28.01
CA SER A 77 -6.50 16.69 -28.37
C SER A 77 -6.19 17.96 -27.55
N PHE A 78 -4.95 18.15 -27.08
CA PHE A 78 -4.56 19.30 -26.25
C PHE A 78 -4.74 20.62 -27.01
N LYS A 79 -5.46 21.57 -26.40
CA LYS A 79 -5.72 22.91 -26.93
C LYS A 79 -5.53 23.95 -25.84
N ALA A 80 -5.11 25.15 -26.24
CA ALA A 80 -5.06 26.32 -25.37
C ALA A 80 -5.79 27.50 -26.02
N THR A 81 -6.55 28.26 -25.23
CA THR A 81 -7.21 29.51 -25.61
C THR A 81 -6.72 30.62 -24.70
N GLY A 82 -6.44 31.80 -25.26
CA GLY A 82 -5.81 32.90 -24.53
C GLY A 82 -4.30 32.72 -24.27
N ALA A 83 -3.71 31.65 -24.81
CA ALA A 83 -2.29 31.34 -24.76
C ALA A 83 -1.86 30.54 -26.00
N LYS A 84 -0.58 30.60 -26.37
CA LYS A 84 0.07 29.59 -27.23
C LYS A 84 0.61 28.48 -26.34
N PHE A 85 0.70 27.26 -26.87
CA PHE A 85 1.30 26.14 -26.14
C PHE A 85 2.40 25.45 -26.94
N GLU A 86 3.33 24.83 -26.22
CA GLU A 86 4.39 23.97 -26.75
C GLU A 86 4.59 22.79 -25.78
N MET A 87 4.66 21.58 -26.31
CA MET A 87 5.03 20.40 -25.53
C MET A 87 6.55 20.37 -25.39
N LEU A 88 7.06 20.45 -24.16
CA LEU A 88 8.49 20.49 -23.88
C LEU A 88 9.10 19.08 -23.80
N ASP A 89 8.35 18.15 -23.23
CA ASP A 89 8.74 16.76 -23.03
C ASP A 89 7.48 15.87 -22.88
N LYS A 90 7.67 14.61 -22.46
CA LYS A 90 6.61 13.61 -22.27
C LYS A 90 5.50 14.01 -21.27
N GLN A 91 5.73 15.01 -20.41
CA GLN A 91 4.82 15.39 -19.33
C GLN A 91 4.57 16.91 -19.18
N ARG A 92 5.35 17.78 -19.85
CA ARG A 92 5.29 19.23 -19.69
C ARG A 92 4.76 19.97 -20.92
N TYR A 93 3.85 20.89 -20.67
CA TYR A 93 3.29 21.82 -21.65
C TYR A 93 3.55 23.25 -21.22
N ARG A 94 4.36 23.99 -21.98
CA ARG A 94 4.60 25.42 -21.77
C ARG A 94 3.48 26.23 -22.40
N LEU A 95 2.84 27.09 -21.61
CA LEU A 95 1.93 28.11 -22.06
C LEU A 95 2.66 29.46 -22.15
N SER A 96 2.33 30.26 -23.17
CA SER A 96 2.98 31.55 -23.44
C SER A 96 2.02 32.59 -24.02
N GLY A 97 2.30 33.86 -23.79
CA GLY A 97 1.48 34.97 -24.27
C GLY A 97 0.15 35.10 -23.52
N ILE A 98 0.13 34.76 -22.22
CA ILE A 98 -1.06 34.81 -21.37
C ILE A 98 -1.36 36.26 -20.99
N LYS A 99 -2.14 36.94 -21.84
CA LYS A 99 -2.53 38.34 -21.61
C LYS A 99 -3.54 38.45 -20.47
N GLY A 100 -3.24 39.32 -19.50
CA GLY A 100 -4.13 39.56 -18.35
C GLY A 100 -4.18 38.40 -17.36
N GLY A 101 -3.25 37.44 -17.47
CA GLY A 101 -3.13 36.29 -16.56
C GLY A 101 -4.24 35.25 -16.67
N ASN A 102 -5.05 35.27 -17.73
CA ASN A 102 -6.15 34.33 -17.95
C ASN A 102 -5.91 33.49 -19.19
N ALA A 103 -6.03 32.17 -19.05
CA ALA A 103 -5.98 31.21 -20.15
C ALA A 103 -6.88 30.02 -19.86
N SER A 104 -7.24 29.28 -20.92
CA SER A 104 -7.94 28.01 -20.78
C SER A 104 -7.22 26.92 -21.56
N VAL A 105 -7.16 25.73 -20.98
CA VAL A 105 -6.60 24.53 -21.61
C VAL A 105 -7.70 23.47 -21.64
N SER A 106 -7.74 22.67 -22.71
CA SER A 106 -8.61 21.50 -22.79
C SER A 106 -7.91 20.32 -23.41
N PHE A 107 -8.21 19.10 -22.96
CA PHE A 107 -7.72 17.87 -23.56
C PHE A 107 -8.66 16.70 -23.29
N ASP A 108 -8.51 15.66 -24.10
CA ASP A 108 -9.12 14.35 -23.90
C ASP A 108 -8.11 13.45 -23.15
N TYR A 109 -8.57 12.66 -22.18
CA TYR A 109 -7.74 11.77 -21.37
C TYR A 109 -8.28 10.34 -21.39
N TYR A 110 -7.52 9.40 -21.97
CA TYR A 110 -7.89 7.99 -22.04
C TYR A 110 -7.67 7.26 -20.70
N ALA A 111 -8.65 6.48 -20.28
CA ALA A 111 -8.74 5.88 -18.95
C ALA A 111 -9.36 4.47 -19.03
N ASP A 112 -8.52 3.47 -19.28
CA ASP A 112 -8.94 2.07 -19.45
C ASP A 112 -7.97 1.11 -18.73
N GLU A 113 -7.50 1.52 -17.53
CA GLU A 113 -6.68 0.66 -16.68
C GLU A 113 -7.30 0.60 -15.29
N LEU A 114 -8.18 -0.38 -15.06
CA LEU A 114 -8.82 -0.58 -13.76
C LEU A 114 -7.80 -1.06 -12.71
N SER A 115 -7.37 -0.13 -11.87
CA SER A 115 -6.61 -0.45 -10.66
C SER A 115 -6.76 0.67 -9.62
N VAL A 116 -6.34 0.42 -8.39
CA VAL A 116 -6.34 1.44 -7.32
C VAL A 116 -5.37 2.61 -7.57
N ARG A 117 -4.54 2.57 -8.62
CA ARG A 117 -3.47 3.56 -8.93
C ARG A 117 -3.67 4.31 -10.25
N THR A 118 -4.58 3.85 -11.08
CA THR A 118 -4.70 4.26 -12.49
C THR A 118 -6.14 4.59 -12.83
N PRO A 119 -6.36 5.48 -13.81
CA PRO A 119 -7.69 5.91 -14.14
C PRO A 119 -8.42 4.86 -14.99
N HIS A 120 -9.71 4.74 -14.75
CA HIS A 120 -10.61 3.87 -15.50
C HIS A 120 -11.96 4.58 -15.69
N LEU A 121 -12.58 4.40 -16.85
CA LEU A 121 -13.89 4.95 -17.16
C LEU A 121 -14.62 3.97 -18.07
N ASP A 122 -15.82 3.54 -17.70
CA ASP A 122 -16.71 2.74 -18.54
C ASP A 122 -18.17 3.17 -18.31
N ASP A 123 -19.16 2.45 -18.84
CA ASP A 123 -20.58 2.78 -18.66
C ASP A 123 -21.15 2.57 -17.24
N SER A 124 -20.32 2.15 -16.29
CA SER A 124 -20.70 1.86 -14.90
C SER A 124 -20.04 2.80 -13.87
N HIS A 125 -18.83 3.28 -14.14
CA HIS A 125 -18.14 4.27 -13.32
C HIS A 125 -16.99 5.00 -14.05
N GLY A 126 -16.50 6.07 -13.43
CA GLY A 126 -15.23 6.72 -13.67
C GLY A 126 -14.44 6.84 -12.38
N PHE A 127 -13.21 6.33 -12.37
CA PHE A 127 -12.26 6.42 -11.29
C PHE A 127 -10.98 7.11 -11.75
N PHE A 128 -10.46 8.04 -10.96
CA PHE A 128 -9.12 8.59 -11.18
C PHE A 128 -8.54 9.19 -9.90
N LEU A 129 -7.21 9.24 -9.82
CA LEU A 129 -6.48 10.05 -8.84
C LEU A 129 -6.20 11.43 -9.42
N GLY A 130 -6.12 12.45 -8.56
CA GLY A 130 -5.66 13.79 -8.98
C GLY A 130 -4.35 13.73 -9.77
N THR A 131 -3.39 12.91 -9.32
CA THR A 131 -2.10 12.72 -10.02
C THR A 131 -2.20 12.14 -11.43
N ASN A 132 -3.30 11.44 -11.75
CA ASN A 132 -3.43 10.82 -13.06
C ASN A 132 -3.89 11.84 -14.11
N VAL A 133 -4.92 12.62 -13.78
CA VAL A 133 -5.71 13.40 -14.76
C VAL A 133 -5.46 14.90 -14.66
N LEU A 134 -5.06 15.42 -13.49
CA LEU A 134 -5.02 16.86 -13.22
C LEU A 134 -3.56 17.33 -13.20
N PRO A 135 -3.04 18.01 -14.23
CA PRO A 135 -1.66 18.51 -14.21
C PRO A 135 -1.52 19.67 -13.21
N TYR A 136 -0.34 19.80 -12.60
CA TYR A 136 -0.01 20.95 -11.75
C TYR A 136 0.62 22.08 -12.57
N LEU A 137 0.55 23.29 -12.01
CA LEU A 137 1.37 24.41 -12.46
C LEU A 137 2.74 24.33 -11.80
N GLU A 138 3.82 24.41 -12.56
CA GLU A 138 5.19 24.43 -12.00
C GLU A 138 5.51 25.78 -11.33
N ASP A 139 6.21 25.71 -10.21
CA ASP A 139 6.92 26.85 -9.62
C ASP A 139 8.31 27.03 -10.25
N ILE A 140 9.10 27.97 -9.70
CA ILE A 140 10.46 28.25 -10.18
C ILE A 140 11.45 27.07 -10.01
N ASN A 141 11.10 26.06 -9.21
CA ASN A 141 11.90 24.86 -8.96
C ASN A 141 11.35 23.62 -9.68
N ALA A 142 10.41 23.79 -10.62
CA ALA A 142 9.69 22.70 -11.30
C ALA A 142 8.85 21.79 -10.35
N MET A 143 8.51 22.31 -9.17
CA MET A 143 7.62 21.66 -8.19
C MET A 143 6.20 22.19 -8.35
N PRO A 144 5.17 21.53 -7.78
CA PRO A 144 3.83 22.10 -7.74
C PRO A 144 3.82 23.49 -7.08
N ALA A 145 3.33 24.49 -7.82
CA ALA A 145 3.16 25.83 -7.31
C ALA A 145 2.16 25.87 -6.14
N LYS A 146 2.30 26.86 -5.27
CA LYS A 146 1.22 27.18 -4.32
C LYS A 146 0.12 27.92 -5.06
N GLY A 147 -1.13 27.51 -4.87
CA GLY A 147 -2.26 28.07 -5.61
C GLY A 147 -3.61 27.74 -4.98
N ASP A 148 -4.66 28.26 -5.59
CA ASP A 148 -6.05 27.88 -5.28
C ASP A 148 -6.52 26.89 -6.34
N TYR A 149 -6.88 25.67 -5.91
CA TYR A 149 -7.28 24.59 -6.79
C TYR A 149 -8.75 24.24 -6.56
N THR A 150 -9.55 24.32 -7.61
CA THR A 150 -10.96 23.91 -7.58
C THR A 150 -11.22 22.85 -8.64
N VAL A 151 -11.85 21.73 -8.28
CA VAL A 151 -12.28 20.70 -9.22
C VAL A 151 -13.80 20.68 -9.30
N SER A 152 -14.37 20.61 -10.50
CA SER A 152 -15.78 20.27 -10.71
C SER A 152 -15.93 19.03 -11.57
N ILE A 153 -16.81 18.14 -11.15
CA ILE A 153 -17.11 16.91 -11.88
C ILE A 153 -18.48 17.06 -12.54
N LYS A 154 -18.55 16.82 -13.84
CA LYS A 154 -19.79 16.62 -14.59
C LYS A 154 -20.02 15.12 -14.73
N PRO A 155 -20.74 14.49 -13.77
CA PRO A 155 -20.99 13.06 -13.80
C PRO A 155 -21.84 12.67 -15.01
N PHE A 156 -21.62 11.46 -15.53
CA PHE A 156 -22.57 10.85 -16.46
C PHE A 156 -23.91 10.59 -15.75
N LYS A 157 -25.00 10.62 -16.52
CA LYS A 157 -26.40 10.63 -16.07
C LYS A 157 -26.65 9.89 -14.74
N GLY A 158 -27.06 10.64 -13.71
CA GLY A 158 -27.48 10.09 -12.41
C GLY A 158 -26.36 9.55 -11.53
N TRP A 159 -25.10 9.53 -11.99
CA TRP A 159 -23.97 9.10 -11.18
C TRP A 159 -23.69 10.05 -10.03
N LYS A 160 -23.18 9.46 -8.94
CA LYS A 160 -22.75 10.15 -7.73
C LYS A 160 -21.24 10.35 -7.77
N VAL A 161 -20.73 11.27 -6.96
CA VAL A 161 -19.29 11.48 -6.77
C VAL A 161 -18.94 11.22 -5.32
N ALA A 162 -17.98 10.33 -5.08
CA ALA A 162 -17.34 10.10 -3.80
C ALA A 162 -15.89 10.59 -3.87
N THR A 163 -15.55 11.55 -3.01
CA THR A 163 -14.21 12.11 -2.85
C THR A 163 -14.03 12.68 -1.44
N SER A 164 -12.79 12.84 -0.99
CA SER A 164 -12.44 13.33 0.34
C SER A 164 -12.16 14.84 0.42
N LEU A 165 -12.18 15.55 -0.72
CA LEU A 165 -11.97 16.99 -0.71
C LEU A 165 -13.14 17.76 -0.05
N PRO A 166 -12.87 18.93 0.53
CA PRO A 166 -13.91 19.85 1.00
C PRO A 166 -14.78 20.38 -0.14
N THR A 167 -16.09 20.39 0.06
CA THR A 167 -17.06 20.94 -0.91
C THR A 167 -17.05 22.46 -0.95
N VAL A 168 -17.36 23.03 -2.11
CA VAL A 168 -17.58 24.47 -2.27
C VAL A 168 -19.06 24.79 -2.06
N LYS A 169 -19.37 25.58 -1.02
CA LYS A 169 -20.75 25.93 -0.66
C LYS A 169 -21.48 26.56 -1.86
N GLY A 170 -22.67 26.03 -2.17
CA GLY A 170 -23.53 26.52 -3.24
C GLY A 170 -23.10 26.11 -4.67
N LYS A 171 -22.03 25.33 -4.82
CA LYS A 171 -21.59 24.78 -6.11
C LYS A 171 -21.66 23.24 -6.08
N PRO A 172 -22.65 22.62 -6.74
CA PRO A 172 -22.79 21.17 -6.73
C PRO A 172 -21.62 20.50 -7.47
N ASN A 173 -21.18 19.35 -6.98
CA ASN A 173 -20.04 18.60 -7.53
C ASN A 173 -18.80 19.47 -7.74
N THR A 174 -18.53 20.39 -6.80
CA THR A 174 -17.35 21.25 -6.82
C THR A 174 -16.62 21.17 -5.50
N TRP A 175 -15.30 20.99 -5.56
CA TRP A 175 -14.41 20.83 -4.41
C TRP A 175 -13.20 21.74 -4.50
N HIS A 176 -12.59 22.04 -3.36
CA HIS A 176 -11.48 23.00 -3.26
C HIS A 176 -10.34 22.50 -2.36
N THR A 177 -9.11 22.78 -2.76
CA THR A 177 -7.90 22.71 -1.92
C THR A 177 -6.94 23.85 -2.25
N ASP A 178 -6.09 24.23 -1.30
CA ASP A 178 -5.03 25.24 -1.46
C ASP A 178 -3.63 24.63 -1.67
N ASP A 179 -3.59 23.31 -1.85
CA ASP A 179 -2.36 22.54 -2.01
C ASP A 179 -2.56 21.46 -3.08
N TYR A 180 -1.69 21.46 -4.08
CA TYR A 180 -1.72 20.45 -5.14
C TYR A 180 -1.36 19.07 -4.60
N ASP A 181 -0.50 18.94 -3.58
CA ASP A 181 -0.19 17.63 -3.00
C ASP A 181 -1.46 16.98 -2.42
N VAL A 182 -2.37 17.79 -1.85
CA VAL A 182 -3.68 17.34 -1.38
C VAL A 182 -4.59 16.99 -2.56
N LEU A 183 -4.59 17.78 -3.64
CA LEU A 183 -5.36 17.49 -4.85
C LEU A 183 -4.92 16.17 -5.50
N GLY A 184 -3.62 16.04 -5.74
CA GLY A 184 -2.99 14.88 -6.34
C GLY A 184 -3.25 13.61 -5.54
N ASP A 185 -3.21 13.72 -4.22
CA ASP A 185 -3.50 12.63 -3.27
C ASP A 185 -4.99 12.31 -3.11
N THR A 186 -5.90 12.98 -3.83
CA THR A 186 -7.33 12.73 -3.67
C THR A 186 -7.88 11.89 -4.84
N PRO A 187 -8.45 10.70 -4.56
CA PRO A 187 -9.21 9.93 -5.54
C PRO A 187 -10.61 10.54 -5.77
N PHE A 188 -11.14 10.28 -6.97
CA PHE A 188 -12.52 10.53 -7.35
C PHE A 188 -13.12 9.22 -7.86
N GLU A 189 -14.15 8.73 -7.18
CA GLU A 189 -15.01 7.64 -7.65
C GLU A 189 -16.33 8.26 -8.09
N VAL A 190 -16.67 8.14 -9.38
CA VAL A 190 -17.84 8.76 -10.00
C VAL A 190 -18.67 7.67 -10.65
N GLY A 191 -19.85 7.35 -10.15
CA GLY A 191 -20.55 6.21 -10.73
C GLY A 191 -21.81 5.76 -10.02
N THR A 192 -22.07 4.47 -10.21
CA THR A 192 -23.20 3.71 -9.65
C THR A 192 -22.98 3.23 -8.22
N HIS A 193 -21.81 3.51 -7.63
CA HIS A 193 -21.42 3.03 -6.31
C HIS A 193 -22.46 3.32 -5.22
N GLU A 194 -22.55 2.40 -4.27
CA GLU A 194 -23.32 2.59 -3.05
C GLU A 194 -22.45 3.19 -1.95
N VAL A 195 -23.02 4.07 -1.14
CA VAL A 195 -22.31 4.68 -0.01
C VAL A 195 -23.00 4.29 1.28
N LEU A 196 -22.25 3.70 2.21
CA LEU A 196 -22.65 3.51 3.59
C LEU A 196 -21.81 4.43 4.49
N SER A 197 -22.39 4.87 5.60
CA SER A 197 -21.72 5.78 6.53
C SER A 197 -21.65 5.21 7.94
N PHE A 198 -20.60 5.56 8.65
CA PHE A 198 -20.49 5.36 10.09
C PHE A 198 -19.79 6.56 10.73
N SER A 199 -19.68 6.56 12.07
CA SER A 199 -18.94 7.60 12.78
C SER A 199 -18.10 7.00 13.89
N VAL A 200 -16.91 7.57 14.06
CA VAL A 200 -16.00 7.25 15.16
C VAL A 200 -15.57 8.57 15.78
N ARG A 201 -15.73 8.70 17.10
CA ARG A 201 -15.33 9.90 17.86
C ARG A 201 -15.90 11.22 17.29
N GLY A 202 -17.12 11.17 16.75
CA GLY A 202 -17.82 12.31 16.17
C GLY A 202 -17.41 12.67 14.74
N ILE A 203 -16.49 11.93 14.12
CA ILE A 203 -16.02 12.14 12.75
C ILE A 203 -16.74 11.18 11.80
N LYS A 204 -17.28 11.71 10.71
CA LYS A 204 -17.98 10.95 9.68
C LYS A 204 -16.99 10.18 8.82
N HIS A 205 -17.32 8.92 8.56
CA HIS A 205 -16.62 8.07 7.61
C HIS A 205 -17.64 7.53 6.61
N ASP A 206 -17.29 7.57 5.33
CA ASP A 206 -18.08 6.99 4.26
C ASP A 206 -17.33 5.80 3.65
N VAL A 207 -18.08 4.80 3.19
CA VAL A 207 -17.57 3.61 2.49
C VAL A 207 -18.31 3.51 1.16
N ALA A 208 -17.62 3.83 0.07
CA ALA A 208 -18.11 3.70 -1.29
C ALA A 208 -17.79 2.30 -1.82
N PHE A 209 -18.81 1.54 -2.20
CA PHE A 209 -18.69 0.23 -2.81
C PHE A 209 -19.01 0.31 -4.29
N TYR A 210 -18.02 0.07 -5.13
CA TYR A 210 -18.16 -0.09 -6.58
C TYR A 210 -17.95 -1.55 -6.98
N GLY A 211 -18.74 -2.04 -7.93
CA GLY A 211 -18.71 -3.43 -8.40
C GLY A 211 -19.77 -4.31 -7.73
N TYR A 212 -19.57 -5.63 -7.82
CA TYR A 212 -20.53 -6.66 -7.43
C TYR A 212 -19.83 -7.81 -6.70
N GLY A 213 -20.57 -8.71 -6.05
CA GLY A 213 -19.95 -9.82 -5.34
C GLY A 213 -20.77 -10.42 -4.21
N ASN A 214 -20.16 -11.36 -3.48
CA ASN A 214 -20.75 -12.04 -2.32
C ASN A 214 -20.29 -11.47 -0.96
N TYR A 215 -19.89 -10.20 -0.93
CA TYR A 215 -19.45 -9.53 0.29
C TYR A 215 -20.61 -8.99 1.13
N ASP A 216 -20.46 -9.07 2.46
CA ASP A 216 -21.39 -8.45 3.40
C ASP A 216 -20.95 -7.01 3.71
N LYS A 217 -21.60 -6.03 3.07
CA LYS A 217 -21.35 -4.60 3.27
C LYS A 217 -21.51 -4.17 4.73
N LYS A 218 -22.48 -4.71 5.46
CA LYS A 218 -22.73 -4.34 6.86
C LYS A 218 -21.60 -4.83 7.77
N ARG A 219 -21.16 -6.07 7.55
CA ARG A 219 -20.00 -6.64 8.25
C ARG A 219 -18.73 -5.82 7.99
N ILE A 220 -18.45 -5.50 6.73
CA ILE A 220 -17.28 -4.67 6.35
C ILE A 220 -17.33 -3.32 7.06
N VAL A 221 -18.45 -2.60 7.01
CA VAL A 221 -18.60 -1.29 7.66
C VAL A 221 -18.36 -1.39 9.17
N GLU A 222 -18.95 -2.39 9.83
CA GLU A 222 -18.82 -2.56 11.28
C GLU A 222 -17.40 -2.95 11.71
N ASP A 223 -16.73 -3.83 10.98
CA ASP A 223 -15.36 -4.23 11.30
C ASP A 223 -14.36 -3.12 10.99
N THR A 224 -14.54 -2.38 9.89
CA THR A 224 -13.78 -1.15 9.60
C THR A 224 -13.95 -0.13 10.72
N ARG A 225 -15.17 0.09 11.22
CA ARG A 225 -15.43 1.00 12.35
C ARG A 225 -14.64 0.61 13.61
N LYS A 226 -14.58 -0.69 13.94
CA LYS A 226 -13.79 -1.19 15.09
C LYS A 226 -12.30 -0.94 14.90
N ILE A 227 -11.78 -1.18 13.69
CA ILE A 227 -10.37 -0.94 13.34
C ILE A 227 -10.04 0.55 13.49
N VAL A 228 -10.87 1.43 12.93
CA VAL A 228 -10.71 2.89 13.05
C VAL A 228 -10.63 3.32 14.52
N GLU A 229 -11.54 2.84 15.37
CA GLU A 229 -11.57 3.19 16.79
C GLU A 229 -10.32 2.74 17.55
N VAL A 230 -9.83 1.51 17.29
CA VAL A 230 -8.61 1.01 17.95
C VAL A 230 -7.36 1.79 17.52
N GLN A 231 -7.21 2.04 16.23
CA GLN A 231 -6.07 2.81 15.73
C GLN A 231 -6.13 4.26 16.23
N ALA A 232 -7.31 4.91 16.21
CA ALA A 232 -7.51 6.25 16.75
C ALA A 232 -7.11 6.33 18.23
N ARG A 233 -7.51 5.34 19.04
CA ARG A 233 -7.14 5.26 20.46
C ARG A 233 -5.62 5.18 20.64
N ASN A 234 -4.93 4.41 19.80
CA ASN A 234 -3.48 4.28 19.87
C ASN A 234 -2.77 5.62 19.63
N PHE A 235 -3.22 6.43 18.67
CA PHE A 235 -2.58 7.72 18.36
C PHE A 235 -3.18 8.92 19.10
N GLY A 236 -4.18 8.72 19.95
CA GLY A 236 -4.80 9.77 20.75
C GLY A 236 -5.88 10.58 20.00
N GLY A 237 -6.37 10.12 18.86
CA GLY A 237 -7.41 10.77 18.09
C GLY A 237 -7.30 10.49 16.59
N LEU A 238 -8.18 11.12 15.81
CA LEU A 238 -8.18 11.08 14.35
C LEU A 238 -7.66 12.42 13.81
N PRO A 239 -6.70 12.44 12.88
CA PRO A 239 -6.05 13.66 12.41
C PRO A 239 -6.74 14.28 11.18
N TYR A 240 -8.06 14.14 11.07
CA TYR A 240 -8.89 14.58 9.93
C TYR A 240 -10.33 14.84 10.38
N ASP A 241 -11.11 15.52 9.54
CA ASP A 241 -12.53 15.85 9.82
C ASP A 241 -13.53 14.96 9.04
N TYR A 242 -13.04 14.22 8.04
CA TYR A 242 -13.81 13.29 7.21
C TYR A 242 -12.85 12.25 6.61
N TYR A 243 -13.31 11.01 6.45
CA TYR A 243 -12.54 9.96 5.77
C TYR A 243 -13.41 9.13 4.84
N LEU A 244 -12.87 8.79 3.66
CA LEU A 244 -13.56 8.00 2.65
C LEU A 244 -12.81 6.70 2.35
N PHE A 245 -13.47 5.56 2.55
CA PHE A 245 -13.02 4.26 2.06
C PHE A 245 -13.66 4.00 0.69
N ILE A 246 -12.86 3.67 -0.32
CA ILE A 246 -13.34 3.26 -1.64
C ILE A 246 -13.00 1.78 -1.82
N HIS A 247 -14.00 0.98 -2.16
CA HIS A 247 -13.86 -0.45 -2.36
C HIS A 247 -14.24 -0.82 -3.79
N HIS A 248 -13.26 -1.28 -4.56
CA HIS A 248 -13.44 -1.81 -5.91
C HIS A 248 -13.59 -3.33 -5.83
N MET A 249 -14.79 -3.82 -6.06
CA MET A 249 -15.17 -5.23 -5.95
C MET A 249 -15.44 -5.82 -7.34
N THR A 250 -14.35 -6.11 -8.07
CA THR A 250 -14.41 -6.69 -9.44
C THR A 250 -13.54 -7.94 -9.52
N PRO A 251 -13.74 -8.85 -10.51
CA PRO A 251 -13.04 -10.14 -10.56
C PRO A 251 -11.51 -10.05 -10.44
N ASP A 252 -10.90 -9.07 -11.12
CA ASP A 252 -9.45 -8.89 -11.19
C ASP A 252 -8.91 -7.79 -10.25
N SER A 253 -9.77 -7.23 -9.40
CA SER A 253 -9.36 -6.18 -8.45
C SER A 253 -8.40 -6.73 -7.39
N GLY A 254 -7.38 -5.93 -7.05
CA GLY A 254 -6.43 -6.26 -6.01
C GLY A 254 -5.56 -5.06 -5.61
N GLY A 255 -5.00 -5.15 -4.41
CA GLY A 255 -4.12 -4.12 -3.83
C GLY A 255 -4.88 -2.97 -3.18
N GLY A 256 -4.15 -2.08 -2.54
CA GLY A 256 -4.67 -0.84 -1.98
C GLY A 256 -3.76 0.34 -2.29
N LEU A 257 -4.29 1.53 -2.09
CA LEU A 257 -3.55 2.77 -2.15
C LEU A 257 -4.07 3.73 -1.08
N GLU A 258 -3.14 4.28 -0.34
CA GLU A 258 -3.36 5.12 0.81
C GLU A 258 -3.38 6.60 0.46
N HIS A 259 -4.31 7.34 1.06
CA HIS A 259 -4.43 8.78 0.88
C HIS A 259 -4.62 9.50 2.23
N LEU A 260 -4.40 10.81 2.25
CA LEU A 260 -4.37 11.61 3.48
C LEU A 260 -5.66 11.48 4.31
N ASN A 261 -6.80 11.48 3.60
CA ASN A 261 -8.17 11.42 4.14
C ASN A 261 -9.04 10.39 3.39
N SER A 262 -8.42 9.41 2.73
CA SER A 262 -9.12 8.32 2.05
C SER A 262 -8.21 7.12 1.83
N CYS A 263 -8.77 6.01 1.36
CA CYS A 263 -8.01 4.95 0.73
C CYS A 263 -8.84 4.23 -0.32
N VAL A 264 -8.18 3.55 -1.24
CA VAL A 264 -8.82 2.69 -2.23
C VAL A 264 -8.35 1.26 -2.00
N CYS A 265 -9.26 0.30 -1.92
CA CYS A 265 -8.94 -1.12 -1.81
C CYS A 265 -9.67 -1.90 -2.90
N GLY A 266 -8.91 -2.63 -3.71
CA GLY A 266 -9.43 -3.58 -4.69
C GLY A 266 -9.47 -4.99 -4.12
N TRP A 267 -10.57 -5.72 -4.35
CA TRP A 267 -10.67 -7.13 -3.97
C TRP A 267 -11.52 -7.95 -4.95
N PRO A 268 -11.19 -9.24 -5.21
CA PRO A 268 -11.98 -10.08 -6.10
C PRO A 268 -13.42 -10.25 -5.60
N SER A 269 -14.37 -9.95 -6.49
CA SER A 269 -15.82 -9.89 -6.21
C SER A 269 -16.40 -11.10 -5.46
N TRP A 270 -15.91 -12.31 -5.76
CA TRP A 270 -16.47 -13.55 -5.21
C TRP A 270 -15.63 -14.18 -4.09
N ASN A 271 -14.55 -13.52 -3.65
CA ASN A 271 -13.62 -14.04 -2.65
C ASN A 271 -13.98 -13.61 -1.22
N PHE A 272 -15.25 -13.83 -0.82
CA PHE A 272 -15.73 -13.59 0.56
C PHE A 272 -16.40 -14.79 1.23
N LYS A 273 -16.58 -15.90 0.50
CA LYS A 273 -17.24 -17.10 1.04
C LYS A 273 -16.44 -17.80 2.14
N LYS A 274 -15.11 -17.85 1.99
CA LYS A 274 -14.21 -18.41 3.00
C LYS A 274 -13.84 -17.31 3.99
N GLU A 275 -13.90 -17.62 5.27
CA GLU A 275 -13.54 -16.66 6.33
C GLU A 275 -12.09 -16.19 6.16
N GLU A 276 -11.17 -17.06 5.74
CA GLU A 276 -9.77 -16.69 5.51
C GLU A 276 -9.62 -15.62 4.41
N ASP A 277 -10.50 -15.60 3.41
CA ASP A 277 -10.46 -14.63 2.33
C ASP A 277 -11.03 -13.27 2.79
N TYR A 278 -12.12 -13.27 3.56
CA TYR A 278 -12.60 -12.07 4.25
C TYR A 278 -11.52 -11.48 5.17
N GLN A 279 -10.84 -12.33 5.95
CA GLN A 279 -9.81 -11.88 6.86
C GLN A 279 -8.58 -11.31 6.14
N LYS A 280 -8.27 -11.75 4.92
CA LYS A 280 -7.25 -11.08 4.08
C LYS A 280 -7.73 -9.70 3.63
N PHE A 281 -8.97 -9.58 3.18
CA PHE A 281 -9.54 -8.30 2.76
C PHE A 281 -9.56 -7.27 3.90
N ILE A 282 -10.08 -7.64 5.08
CA ILE A 282 -10.20 -6.69 6.19
C ILE A 282 -8.83 -6.28 6.76
N ARG A 283 -7.80 -7.14 6.63
CA ARG A 283 -6.41 -6.76 6.91
C ARG A 283 -5.89 -5.72 5.91
N LEU A 284 -6.19 -5.85 4.62
CA LEU A 284 -5.87 -4.82 3.63
C LEU A 284 -6.53 -3.49 4.01
N VAL A 285 -7.81 -3.49 4.36
CA VAL A 285 -8.47 -2.26 4.85
C VAL A 285 -7.78 -1.69 6.09
N SER A 286 -7.32 -2.55 7.01
CA SER A 286 -6.55 -2.12 8.17
C SER A 286 -5.17 -1.57 7.82
N HIS A 287 -4.50 -2.11 6.81
CA HIS A 287 -3.21 -1.66 6.27
C HIS A 287 -3.37 -0.25 5.71
N GLU A 288 -4.30 -0.09 4.76
CA GLU A 288 -4.58 1.19 4.11
C GLU A 288 -5.05 2.27 5.10
N PHE A 289 -5.84 1.90 6.10
CA PHE A 289 -6.25 2.87 7.12
C PHE A 289 -5.10 3.27 8.05
N PHE A 290 -4.19 2.35 8.41
CA PHE A 290 -3.04 2.69 9.25
C PHE A 290 -2.11 3.69 8.57
N HIS A 291 -2.12 3.71 7.25
CA HIS A 291 -1.35 4.68 6.51
C HIS A 291 -1.75 6.14 6.75
N VAL A 292 -2.95 6.41 7.28
CA VAL A 292 -3.35 7.72 7.83
C VAL A 292 -2.22 8.32 8.68
N TRP A 293 -1.61 7.49 9.52
CA TRP A 293 -0.43 7.89 10.30
C TRP A 293 0.84 7.52 9.56
N ASN A 294 1.03 6.24 9.20
CA ASN A 294 2.30 5.77 8.66
C ASN A 294 2.36 5.94 7.14
N VAL A 295 3.30 6.75 6.68
CA VAL A 295 3.48 7.36 5.35
C VAL A 295 2.67 8.61 5.05
N LYS A 296 1.37 8.71 5.34
CA LYS A 296 0.67 9.98 5.03
C LYS A 296 1.07 11.13 5.97
N ARG A 297 1.47 10.82 7.20
CA ARG A 297 1.89 11.82 8.19
C ARG A 297 3.30 11.57 8.73
N ILE A 298 3.64 10.33 9.05
CA ILE A 298 4.98 9.91 9.45
C ILE A 298 5.68 9.40 8.20
N ARG A 299 6.63 10.15 7.64
CA ARG A 299 7.32 9.78 6.40
C ARG A 299 8.76 10.28 6.36
N PRO A 300 9.63 9.68 5.54
CA PRO A 300 10.93 10.26 5.20
C PRO A 300 10.77 11.64 4.58
N ALA A 301 11.70 12.55 4.87
CA ALA A 301 11.59 13.92 4.40
C ALA A 301 11.62 14.10 2.86
N ILE A 302 12.23 13.15 2.15
CA ILE A 302 12.23 13.11 0.68
C ILE A 302 10.84 12.83 0.09
N LEU A 303 9.91 12.27 0.87
CA LEU A 303 8.55 11.95 0.41
C LEU A 303 7.55 13.08 0.72
N GLY A 304 7.98 14.35 0.65
CA GLY A 304 7.08 15.48 0.87
C GLY A 304 7.74 16.81 1.20
N PRO A 305 7.57 17.87 0.38
CA PRO A 305 6.74 17.93 -0.84
C PRO A 305 7.25 16.97 -1.93
N PHE A 306 6.34 16.48 -2.79
CA PHE A 306 6.69 15.46 -3.78
C PHE A 306 7.21 16.07 -5.07
N ASP A 307 8.39 15.63 -5.52
CA ASP A 307 8.78 15.79 -6.92
C ASP A 307 8.08 14.70 -7.74
N TYR A 308 7.07 15.11 -8.51
CA TYR A 308 6.26 14.22 -9.34
C TYR A 308 6.92 13.83 -10.67
N SER A 309 8.11 14.37 -10.98
CA SER A 309 8.76 14.19 -12.28
C SER A 309 9.77 13.05 -12.34
N SER A 310 10.27 12.59 -11.19
CA SER A 310 11.35 11.62 -11.12
C SER A 310 11.25 10.69 -9.90
N GLU A 311 12.02 9.60 -9.90
CA GLU A 311 12.12 8.66 -8.79
C GLU A 311 12.62 9.33 -7.50
N GLN A 312 11.86 9.18 -6.42
CA GLN A 312 12.22 9.65 -5.08
C GLN A 312 12.77 8.49 -4.25
N HIS A 313 14.09 8.36 -4.17
CA HIS A 313 14.73 7.24 -3.48
C HIS A 313 14.81 7.43 -1.97
N THR A 314 14.48 6.38 -1.22
CA THR A 314 14.64 6.34 0.24
C THR A 314 14.93 4.92 0.74
N LYS A 315 15.76 4.81 1.77
CA LYS A 315 16.06 3.53 2.44
C LYS A 315 15.01 3.12 3.48
N ALA A 316 13.97 3.93 3.66
CA ALA A 316 13.04 3.83 4.77
C ALA A 316 11.65 3.28 4.41
N LEU A 317 11.43 2.75 3.19
CA LEU A 317 10.14 2.19 2.81
C LEU A 317 9.74 0.98 3.66
N TRP A 318 10.70 0.21 4.17
CA TRP A 318 10.40 -0.86 5.13
C TRP A 318 9.76 -0.37 6.44
N ILE A 319 9.98 0.89 6.81
CA ILE A 319 9.29 1.53 7.94
C ILE A 319 7.85 1.86 7.53
N MET A 320 7.67 2.41 6.33
CA MET A 320 6.36 2.84 5.83
C MET A 320 5.43 1.68 5.51
N GLU A 321 5.98 0.59 4.97
CA GLU A 321 5.21 -0.53 4.44
C GLU A 321 5.40 -1.79 5.27
N GLY A 322 6.64 -2.12 5.63
CA GLY A 322 6.92 -3.29 6.44
C GLY A 322 6.34 -3.16 7.85
N MET A 323 6.49 -2.00 8.50
CA MET A 323 5.84 -1.81 9.81
C MET A 323 4.33 -1.73 9.69
N THR A 324 3.79 -1.16 8.61
CA THR A 324 2.33 -1.17 8.35
C THR A 324 1.84 -2.61 8.23
N GLN A 325 2.54 -3.49 7.50
CA GLN A 325 2.22 -4.91 7.43
C GLN A 325 2.43 -5.68 8.75
N TYR A 326 3.34 -5.22 9.62
CA TYR A 326 3.39 -5.72 11.00
C TYR A 326 2.12 -5.32 11.77
N TYR A 327 1.70 -4.06 11.64
CA TYR A 327 0.59 -3.48 12.37
C TYR A 327 -0.80 -3.89 11.85
N GLU A 328 -0.98 -4.13 10.55
CA GLU A 328 -2.25 -4.54 9.93
C GLU A 328 -2.85 -5.75 10.69
N ARG A 329 -1.97 -6.68 11.08
CA ARG A 329 -2.33 -7.93 11.78
C ARG A 329 -2.70 -7.67 13.23
N LEU A 330 -2.00 -6.74 13.87
CA LEU A 330 -2.28 -6.38 15.26
C LEU A 330 -3.57 -5.59 15.38
N TRP A 331 -3.86 -4.70 14.43
CA TRP A 331 -5.06 -3.88 14.50
C TRP A 331 -6.33 -4.69 14.37
N VAL A 332 -6.38 -5.65 13.45
CA VAL A 332 -7.54 -6.56 13.32
C VAL A 332 -7.71 -7.44 14.57
N ALA A 333 -6.62 -7.87 15.20
CA ALA A 333 -6.66 -8.62 16.46
C ALA A 333 -7.17 -7.75 17.63
N ARG A 334 -6.59 -6.56 17.78
CA ARG A 334 -6.90 -5.60 18.85
C ARG A 334 -8.32 -5.04 18.70
N ALA A 335 -8.85 -4.97 17.48
CA ALA A 335 -10.26 -4.65 17.18
C ALA A 335 -11.22 -5.82 17.48
N GLY A 336 -10.70 -7.03 17.69
CA GLY A 336 -11.49 -8.25 17.85
C GLY A 336 -12.21 -8.67 16.56
N VAL A 337 -11.64 -8.34 15.40
CA VAL A 337 -12.10 -8.73 14.06
C VAL A 337 -11.43 -10.05 13.63
N CYS A 338 -10.17 -10.24 14.02
CA CYS A 338 -9.45 -11.52 13.91
C CYS A 338 -9.19 -12.12 15.29
N ASP A 339 -9.10 -13.44 15.37
CA ASP A 339 -8.52 -14.10 16.52
C ASP A 339 -6.97 -14.09 16.48
N ALA A 340 -6.36 -14.41 17.63
CA ALA A 340 -4.92 -14.43 17.78
C ALA A 340 -4.25 -15.54 16.94
N ASP A 341 -4.92 -16.69 16.77
CA ASP A 341 -4.38 -17.83 16.03
C ASP A 341 -4.24 -17.52 14.54
N THR A 342 -5.21 -16.80 13.97
CA THR A 342 -5.16 -16.28 12.59
C THR A 342 -3.97 -15.35 12.39
N VAL A 343 -3.68 -14.49 13.37
CA VAL A 343 -2.56 -13.57 13.32
C VAL A 343 -1.22 -14.29 13.45
N LEU A 344 -1.10 -15.24 14.38
CA LEU A 344 0.10 -16.05 14.54
C LEU A 344 0.38 -16.90 13.30
N LYS A 345 -0.67 -17.48 12.69
CA LYS A 345 -0.58 -18.18 11.40
C LYS A 345 -0.03 -17.27 10.30
N ALA A 346 -0.52 -16.05 10.17
CA ALA A 346 -0.04 -15.09 9.17
C ALA A 346 1.44 -14.71 9.36
N TYR A 347 1.90 -14.58 10.62
CA TYR A 347 3.33 -14.40 10.89
C TYR A 347 4.14 -15.64 10.54
N ALA A 348 3.68 -16.83 10.91
CA ALA A 348 4.38 -18.08 10.60
C ALA A 348 4.50 -18.31 9.09
N GLU A 349 3.44 -18.07 8.32
CA GLU A 349 3.46 -18.12 6.85
C GLU A 349 4.44 -17.11 6.24
N THR A 350 4.55 -15.91 6.82
CA THR A 350 5.50 -14.89 6.35
C THR A 350 6.94 -15.27 6.68
N ILE A 351 7.20 -15.78 7.88
CA ILE A 351 8.53 -16.29 8.31
C ILE A 351 8.97 -17.42 7.37
N ASP A 352 8.13 -18.43 7.19
CA ASP A 352 8.45 -19.58 6.35
C ASP A 352 8.74 -19.16 4.90
N ARG A 353 7.95 -18.25 4.33
CA ARG A 353 8.18 -17.77 2.96
C ARG A 353 9.50 -17.03 2.80
N GLU A 354 9.82 -16.07 3.68
CA GLU A 354 11.05 -15.29 3.51
C GLU A 354 12.30 -16.08 3.90
N ASP A 355 12.24 -16.95 4.91
CA ASP A 355 13.38 -17.80 5.31
C ASP A 355 13.72 -18.87 4.26
N ASN A 356 12.80 -19.17 3.33
CA ASN A 356 13.05 -20.06 2.18
C ASN A 356 13.42 -19.29 0.89
N ARG A 357 13.57 -17.97 0.93
CA ARG A 357 13.94 -17.15 -0.23
C ARG A 357 15.44 -16.90 -0.32
N PRO A 358 16.17 -17.30 -1.38
CA PRO A 358 17.62 -17.07 -1.46
C PRO A 358 18.02 -15.60 -1.49
N GLY A 359 17.21 -14.75 -2.12
CA GLY A 359 17.47 -13.31 -2.24
C GLY A 359 17.66 -12.59 -0.90
N ARG A 360 17.21 -13.19 0.20
CA ARG A 360 17.43 -12.69 1.57
C ARG A 360 18.88 -12.61 2.01
N LYS A 361 19.76 -13.40 1.38
CA LYS A 361 21.20 -13.39 1.60
C LYS A 361 21.92 -12.36 0.72
N VAL A 362 21.22 -11.79 -0.27
CA VAL A 362 21.77 -10.94 -1.33
C VAL A 362 21.42 -9.47 -1.13
N MET A 363 20.19 -9.17 -0.76
CA MET A 363 19.67 -7.80 -0.69
C MET A 363 19.28 -7.43 0.74
N SER A 364 19.79 -6.30 1.23
CA SER A 364 19.41 -5.75 2.53
C SER A 364 17.99 -5.14 2.50
N LEU A 365 17.47 -4.82 3.68
CA LEU A 365 16.15 -4.21 3.79
C LEU A 365 16.15 -2.74 3.31
N GLU A 366 17.24 -2.03 3.57
CA GLU A 366 17.46 -0.68 3.04
C GLU A 366 17.62 -0.67 1.53
N ASP A 367 18.38 -1.62 0.95
CA ASP A 367 18.55 -1.72 -0.50
C ASP A 367 17.24 -2.07 -1.20
N SER A 368 16.42 -2.94 -0.60
CA SER A 368 15.08 -3.24 -1.11
C SER A 368 14.21 -1.98 -1.18
N SER A 369 14.27 -1.13 -0.15
CA SER A 369 13.55 0.15 -0.12
C SER A 369 14.09 1.11 -1.18
N TRP A 370 15.42 1.25 -1.27
CA TRP A 370 16.08 2.12 -2.23
C TRP A 370 15.77 1.73 -3.67
N LEU A 371 15.82 0.44 -3.98
CA LEU A 371 15.60 -0.13 -5.31
C LEU A 371 14.12 -0.46 -5.59
N ALA A 372 13.18 0.06 -4.79
CA ALA A 372 11.75 -0.20 -4.97
C ALA A 372 11.28 0.06 -6.41
N TRP A 373 11.70 1.20 -6.97
CA TRP A 373 11.38 1.67 -8.32
C TRP A 373 11.70 0.67 -9.44
N THR A 374 12.68 -0.20 -9.22
CA THR A 374 13.13 -1.19 -10.20
C THR A 374 12.96 -2.61 -9.66
N LYS A 375 13.76 -3.01 -8.68
CA LYS A 375 13.82 -4.41 -8.20
C LYS A 375 12.50 -4.95 -7.68
N LEU A 376 11.67 -4.14 -7.02
CA LEU A 376 10.37 -4.60 -6.50
C LEU A 376 9.23 -4.32 -7.48
N TYR A 377 9.08 -3.09 -7.95
CA TYR A 377 7.97 -2.70 -8.84
C TYR A 377 8.10 -3.19 -10.29
N MET A 378 9.30 -3.65 -10.66
CA MET A 378 9.60 -4.34 -11.92
C MET A 378 10.26 -5.70 -11.65
N ALA A 379 9.88 -6.36 -10.55
CA ALA A 379 10.39 -7.68 -10.20
C ALA A 379 10.14 -8.70 -11.33
N ASP A 380 11.19 -9.45 -11.66
CA ASP A 380 11.14 -10.56 -12.61
C ASP A 380 11.19 -11.92 -11.88
N GLU A 381 11.22 -13.01 -12.64
CA GLU A 381 11.26 -14.36 -12.10
C GLU A 381 12.53 -14.64 -11.27
N ASN A 382 13.59 -13.85 -11.43
CA ASN A 382 14.83 -13.97 -10.67
C ASN A 382 14.84 -13.16 -9.36
N PHE A 383 13.79 -12.37 -9.08
CA PHE A 383 13.65 -11.67 -7.81
C PHE A 383 13.66 -12.63 -6.61
N LEU A 384 13.13 -13.85 -6.77
CA LEU A 384 13.23 -14.93 -5.77
C LEU A 384 14.68 -15.13 -5.29
N ASN A 385 15.65 -15.04 -6.20
CA ASN A 385 17.04 -15.35 -5.91
C ASN A 385 17.88 -14.13 -5.53
N THR A 386 17.40 -12.92 -5.85
CA THR A 386 18.23 -11.71 -5.81
C THR A 386 17.67 -10.59 -4.94
N GLY A 387 16.43 -10.69 -4.48
CA GLY A 387 15.79 -9.65 -3.69
C GLY A 387 14.96 -10.16 -2.53
N VAL A 388 14.51 -9.20 -1.72
CA VAL A 388 13.51 -9.36 -0.65
C VAL A 388 12.49 -8.25 -0.77
N SER A 389 11.27 -8.50 -0.32
CA SER A 389 10.28 -7.42 -0.21
C SER A 389 10.48 -6.67 1.10
N TYR A 390 10.59 -5.34 1.01
CA TYR A 390 10.64 -4.48 2.20
C TYR A 390 9.32 -4.49 2.99
N TYR A 391 8.22 -4.99 2.42
CA TYR A 391 6.98 -5.28 3.15
C TYR A 391 7.19 -6.48 4.08
N SER A 392 7.40 -7.67 3.51
CA SER A 392 7.39 -8.91 4.29
C SER A 392 8.57 -9.02 5.24
N ARG A 393 9.78 -8.65 4.79
CA ARG A 393 10.96 -8.63 5.66
C ARG A 393 10.93 -7.46 6.63
N GLY A 394 10.40 -6.31 6.23
CA GLY A 394 10.19 -5.18 7.14
C GLY A 394 9.18 -5.50 8.26
N ALA A 395 8.15 -6.30 7.98
CA ALA A 395 7.20 -6.76 9.00
C ALA A 395 7.85 -7.70 10.03
N GLN A 396 8.78 -8.55 9.61
CA GLN A 396 9.57 -9.39 10.52
C GLN A 396 10.51 -8.55 11.38
N VAL A 397 11.18 -7.55 10.79
CA VAL A 397 11.99 -6.57 11.54
C VAL A 397 11.13 -5.79 12.53
N GLY A 398 9.90 -5.39 12.16
CA GLY A 398 8.95 -4.76 13.07
C GLY A 398 8.58 -5.65 14.27
N LEU A 399 8.36 -6.95 14.04
CA LEU A 399 8.12 -7.93 15.10
C LEU A 399 9.31 -8.06 16.07
N LEU A 400 10.53 -8.12 15.53
CA LEU A 400 11.76 -8.17 16.30
C LEU A 400 11.98 -6.89 17.11
N LEU A 401 11.74 -5.72 16.51
CA LEU A 401 11.87 -4.44 17.17
C LEU A 401 10.89 -4.29 18.34
N ASP A 402 9.62 -4.69 18.17
CA ASP A 402 8.65 -4.65 19.26
C ASP A 402 9.10 -5.52 20.45
N ALA A 403 9.58 -6.74 20.17
CA ALA A 403 10.12 -7.63 21.21
C ALA A 403 11.36 -7.03 21.90
N LYS A 404 12.31 -6.49 21.13
CA LYS A 404 13.51 -5.83 21.65
C LYS A 404 13.19 -4.65 22.56
N ILE A 405 12.29 -3.77 22.15
CA ILE A 405 11.87 -2.61 22.95
C ILE A 405 11.20 -3.07 24.24
N ARG A 406 10.34 -4.10 24.17
CA ARG A 406 9.70 -4.67 25.37
C ARG A 406 10.74 -5.25 26.32
N ASN A 407 11.69 -6.04 25.83
CA ASN A 407 12.73 -6.62 26.67
C ASN A 407 13.61 -5.53 27.32
N ALA A 408 14.02 -4.52 26.54
CA ALA A 408 14.81 -3.38 27.01
C ALA A 408 14.13 -2.59 28.14
N THR A 409 12.79 -2.59 28.15
CA THR A 409 11.99 -1.73 29.03
C THR A 409 11.11 -2.51 30.02
N ASP A 410 11.33 -3.82 30.19
CA ASP A 410 10.47 -4.72 30.98
C ASP A 410 8.97 -4.61 30.62
N GLY A 411 8.69 -4.47 29.32
CA GLY A 411 7.35 -4.36 28.75
C GLY A 411 6.63 -3.04 29.08
N LYS A 412 7.36 -2.00 29.51
CA LYS A 412 6.82 -0.64 29.73
C LYS A 412 6.64 0.12 28.43
N ARG A 413 7.49 -0.12 27.43
CA ARG A 413 7.42 0.46 26.08
C ARG A 413 7.31 -0.63 25.02
N SER A 414 6.93 -0.21 23.82
CA SER A 414 6.74 -1.04 22.64
C SER A 414 6.97 -0.23 21.37
N LEU A 415 6.87 -0.87 20.21
CA LEU A 415 6.84 -0.17 18.93
C LEU A 415 5.64 0.80 18.86
N ASP A 416 4.53 0.55 19.60
CA ASP A 416 3.39 1.49 19.70
C ASP A 416 3.87 2.87 20.25
N ASP A 417 4.87 2.88 21.15
CA ASP A 417 5.45 4.11 21.70
C ASP A 417 6.31 4.83 20.67
N VAL A 418 7.12 4.09 19.91
CA VAL A 418 7.95 4.65 18.82
C VAL A 418 7.06 5.34 17.79
N MET A 419 6.00 4.68 17.30
CA MET A 419 5.09 5.27 16.31
C MET A 419 4.43 6.54 16.83
N ARG A 420 4.02 6.58 18.11
CA ARG A 420 3.46 7.79 18.73
C ARG A 420 4.48 8.92 18.84
N TYR A 421 5.73 8.61 19.20
CA TYR A 421 6.78 9.61 19.28
C TYR A 421 7.15 10.12 17.88
N ALA A 422 7.18 9.25 16.87
CA ALA A 422 7.38 9.62 15.48
C ALA A 422 6.27 10.55 14.98
N ALA A 423 5.00 10.22 15.25
CA ALA A 423 3.86 11.08 14.94
C ALA A 423 4.02 12.47 15.59
N LYS A 424 4.39 12.53 16.87
CA LYS A 424 4.58 13.79 17.59
C LYS A 424 5.77 14.58 17.04
N ARG A 425 6.89 13.93 16.74
CA ARG A 425 8.16 14.59 16.39
C ARG A 425 8.21 14.98 14.93
N TYR A 426 7.79 14.10 14.03
CA TYR A 426 7.97 14.22 12.58
C TYR A 426 6.66 14.25 11.78
N GLY A 427 5.50 14.03 12.44
CA GLY A 427 4.20 14.00 11.76
C GLY A 427 3.88 15.28 10.99
N TRP A 428 3.30 15.13 9.80
CA TRP A 428 2.75 16.23 9.00
C TRP A 428 1.91 17.21 9.86
N PRO A 429 2.04 18.54 9.66
CA PRO A 429 2.65 19.24 8.52
C PRO A 429 4.17 19.47 8.62
N LYS A 430 4.88 18.76 9.50
CA LYS A 430 6.34 18.83 9.55
C LYS A 430 6.97 18.14 8.33
N PRO A 431 8.24 18.44 8.00
CA PRO A 431 8.92 17.89 6.83
C PRO A 431 9.15 16.37 6.83
N GLY A 432 8.66 15.61 7.81
CA GLY A 432 9.02 14.19 7.97
C GLY A 432 10.34 13.99 8.72
N PHE A 433 10.81 12.73 8.78
CA PHE A 433 12.06 12.38 9.45
C PHE A 433 13.23 12.34 8.45
N PRO A 434 14.42 12.84 8.83
CA PRO A 434 15.62 12.69 8.02
C PRO A 434 16.15 11.24 8.10
N GLU A 435 17.01 10.87 7.15
CA GLU A 435 17.65 9.55 7.14
C GLU A 435 18.42 9.31 8.46
N GLY A 436 18.32 8.11 9.03
CA GLY A 436 18.94 7.73 10.31
C GLY A 436 18.19 8.16 11.59
N ALA A 437 17.26 9.12 11.51
CA ALA A 437 16.53 9.59 12.70
C ALA A 437 15.55 8.55 13.27
N TRP A 438 15.18 7.55 12.48
CA TRP A 438 14.30 6.47 12.94
C TRP A 438 14.99 5.58 13.97
N GLU A 439 16.22 5.14 13.68
CA GLU A 439 17.02 4.31 14.57
C GLU A 439 17.28 5.02 15.90
N GLU A 440 17.64 6.31 15.85
CA GLU A 440 17.82 7.14 17.05
C GLU A 440 16.54 7.21 17.89
N LEU A 441 15.39 7.37 17.24
CA LEU A 441 14.10 7.42 17.94
C LEU A 441 13.76 6.07 18.61
N VAL A 442 14.02 4.95 17.93
CA VAL A 442 13.81 3.62 18.50
C VAL A 442 14.70 3.42 19.73
N GLU A 443 15.98 3.80 19.63
CA GLU A 443 16.95 3.70 20.72
C GLU A 443 16.60 4.60 21.91
N GLU A 444 16.10 5.81 21.66
CA GLU A 444 15.57 6.72 22.70
C GLU A 444 14.42 6.07 23.46
N VAL A 445 13.46 5.46 22.76
CA VAL A 445 12.30 4.81 23.37
C VAL A 445 12.70 3.55 24.14
N ALA A 446 13.67 2.79 23.61
CA ALA A 446 14.20 1.59 24.25
C ALA A 446 15.14 1.87 25.43
N GLY A 447 15.76 3.06 25.48
CA GLY A 447 16.77 3.41 26.48
C GLY A 447 18.12 2.73 26.28
N GLN A 448 18.38 2.13 25.11
CA GLN A 448 19.65 1.49 24.78
C GLN A 448 19.92 1.48 23.27
N LYS A 449 21.19 1.27 22.90
CA LYS A 449 21.64 1.17 21.50
C LYS A 449 21.33 -0.19 20.88
N PHE A 450 20.98 -0.19 19.60
CA PHE A 450 20.72 -1.39 18.79
C PHE A 450 21.64 -1.48 17.57
N THR A 451 22.82 -0.85 17.61
CA THR A 451 23.80 -0.77 16.51
C THR A 451 24.01 -2.09 15.75
N ARG A 452 24.20 -3.20 16.47
CA ARG A 452 24.40 -4.51 15.84
C ARG A 452 23.14 -4.99 15.08
N PHE A 453 21.95 -4.76 15.62
CA PHE A 453 20.70 -5.12 14.97
C PHE A 453 20.52 -4.36 13.65
N TRP A 454 20.80 -3.06 13.65
CA TRP A 454 20.72 -2.24 12.44
C TRP A 454 21.70 -2.72 11.36
N ASN A 455 22.97 -2.93 11.74
CA ASN A 455 24.00 -3.37 10.81
C ASN A 455 23.74 -4.78 10.28
N ASP A 456 23.29 -5.70 11.13
CA ASP A 456 23.10 -7.10 10.74
C ASP A 456 21.82 -7.30 9.89
N HIS A 457 20.70 -6.65 10.25
CA HIS A 457 19.38 -7.03 9.75
C HIS A 457 18.64 -5.96 8.92
N VAL A 458 19.07 -4.70 8.99
CA VAL A 458 18.47 -3.60 8.22
C VAL A 458 19.40 -3.19 7.07
N LYS A 459 20.66 -2.91 7.39
CA LYS A 459 21.73 -2.54 6.44
C LYS A 459 22.43 -3.76 5.84
N GLY A 460 22.45 -4.86 6.59
CA GLY A 460 23.06 -6.13 6.18
C GLY A 460 22.03 -7.18 5.79
N THR A 461 22.53 -8.36 5.42
CA THR A 461 21.73 -9.51 4.98
C THR A 461 21.78 -10.67 5.96
N LYS A 462 22.27 -10.44 7.19
CA LYS A 462 22.38 -11.51 8.18
C LYS A 462 20.99 -12.03 8.54
N GLU A 463 20.88 -13.35 8.64
CA GLU A 463 19.63 -14.05 8.93
C GLU A 463 19.00 -13.56 10.24
N LEU A 464 17.68 -13.45 10.23
CA LEU A 464 16.91 -13.02 11.39
C LEU A 464 16.90 -14.14 12.44
N ASN A 465 17.05 -13.78 13.72
CA ASN A 465 16.86 -14.70 14.83
C ASN A 465 15.57 -14.34 15.59
N TYR A 466 14.62 -15.27 15.62
CA TYR A 466 13.32 -15.11 16.26
C TYR A 466 13.29 -15.54 17.73
N ASP A 467 14.36 -16.10 18.30
CA ASP A 467 14.41 -16.57 19.70
C ASP A 467 13.96 -15.50 20.69
N GLU A 468 14.37 -14.25 20.47
CA GLU A 468 13.98 -13.14 21.33
C GLU A 468 12.48 -12.83 21.26
N VAL A 469 11.86 -12.98 20.08
CA VAL A 469 10.41 -12.84 19.89
C VAL A 469 9.69 -13.98 20.61
N LEU A 470 10.17 -15.21 20.41
CA LEU A 470 9.59 -16.39 21.05
C LEU A 470 9.67 -16.30 22.58
N GLU A 471 10.80 -15.85 23.11
CA GLU A 471 10.97 -15.68 24.55
C GLU A 471 10.18 -14.49 25.11
N CYS A 472 10.13 -13.35 24.41
CA CYS A 472 9.42 -12.15 24.87
C CYS A 472 7.91 -12.39 25.03
N TYR A 473 7.32 -13.12 24.08
CA TYR A 473 5.88 -13.39 24.03
C TYR A 473 5.51 -14.77 24.57
N GLY A 474 6.48 -15.60 24.96
CA GLY A 474 6.25 -16.98 25.38
C GLY A 474 5.58 -17.80 24.28
N LEU A 475 6.15 -17.76 23.08
CA LEU A 475 5.74 -18.54 21.92
C LEU A 475 6.70 -19.72 21.69
N GLU A 476 6.21 -20.71 20.99
CA GLU A 476 6.99 -21.79 20.38
C GLU A 476 6.75 -21.78 18.87
N MET A 477 7.79 -22.17 18.14
CA MET A 477 7.78 -22.29 16.70
C MET A 477 8.06 -23.74 16.33
N SER A 478 7.17 -24.34 15.55
CA SER A 478 7.26 -25.74 15.13
C SER A 478 6.69 -25.91 13.73
N ARG A 479 6.77 -27.12 13.16
CA ARG A 479 6.00 -27.51 11.98
C ARG A 479 4.82 -28.38 12.38
N ASP A 480 3.72 -28.30 11.63
CA ASP A 480 2.54 -29.13 11.87
C ASP A 480 2.70 -30.57 11.34
N LYS A 481 3.76 -30.82 10.57
CA LYS A 481 4.16 -32.14 10.08
C LYS A 481 5.68 -32.29 10.25
N GLU A 482 6.11 -33.46 10.72
CA GLU A 482 7.53 -33.79 10.80
C GLU A 482 8.06 -34.35 9.48
N GLY A 483 9.38 -34.33 9.33
CA GLY A 483 10.08 -34.91 8.19
C GLY A 483 10.23 -33.96 7.01
N PHE A 484 10.36 -34.55 5.83
CA PHE A 484 10.66 -33.84 4.59
C PHE A 484 9.71 -34.28 3.47
N GLU A 485 9.45 -33.37 2.54
CA GLU A 485 8.64 -33.61 1.34
C GLU A 485 9.48 -33.38 0.06
N PRO A 486 9.10 -34.01 -1.07
CA PRO A 486 9.80 -33.85 -2.33
C PRO A 486 9.79 -32.38 -2.78
N TRP A 487 10.94 -31.92 -3.26
CA TRP A 487 11.11 -30.55 -3.70
C TRP A 487 11.86 -30.49 -5.03
N LEU A 488 11.25 -29.88 -6.05
CA LEU A 488 11.86 -29.75 -7.36
C LEU A 488 12.66 -28.46 -7.56
N GLY A 489 12.54 -27.47 -6.66
CA GLY A 489 13.35 -26.26 -6.72
C GLY A 489 12.87 -25.19 -7.70
N PHE A 490 11.56 -25.12 -7.98
CA PHE A 490 10.95 -24.04 -8.75
C PHE A 490 9.50 -23.80 -8.30
N THR A 491 8.95 -22.64 -8.63
CA THR A 491 7.52 -22.32 -8.46
C THR A 491 6.76 -22.51 -9.77
N THR A 492 5.47 -22.77 -9.71
CA THR A 492 4.61 -22.89 -10.89
C THR A 492 3.85 -21.59 -11.15
N SER A 493 3.46 -21.36 -12.39
CA SER A 493 2.49 -20.33 -12.80
C SER A 493 1.59 -20.89 -13.89
N SER A 494 0.43 -20.27 -14.11
CA SER A 494 -0.43 -20.62 -15.24
C SER A 494 -0.71 -19.40 -16.11
N LYS A 495 -0.51 -19.54 -17.41
CA LYS A 495 -0.81 -18.50 -18.41
C LYS A 495 -1.57 -19.12 -19.57
N GLY A 496 -2.76 -18.59 -19.86
CA GLY A 496 -3.62 -19.14 -20.92
C GLY A 496 -4.04 -20.61 -20.70
N GLY A 497 -4.04 -21.09 -19.46
CA GLY A 497 -4.32 -22.51 -19.14
C GLY A 497 -3.11 -23.44 -19.22
N HIS A 498 -1.95 -22.95 -19.66
CA HIS A 498 -0.70 -23.71 -19.72
C HIS A 498 0.01 -23.66 -18.36
N LEU A 499 0.56 -24.78 -17.90
CA LEU A 499 1.40 -24.86 -16.70
C LEU A 499 2.83 -24.49 -17.07
N GLN A 500 3.40 -23.51 -16.38
CA GLN A 500 4.75 -23.02 -16.66
C GLN A 500 5.60 -22.98 -15.40
N VAL A 501 6.91 -23.16 -15.58
CA VAL A 501 7.91 -22.81 -14.57
C VAL A 501 7.82 -21.31 -14.32
N GLY A 502 7.48 -20.90 -13.09
CA GLY A 502 7.48 -19.51 -12.65
C GLY A 502 8.90 -19.04 -12.38
N ALA A 503 9.41 -19.29 -11.17
CA ALA A 503 10.78 -18.95 -10.77
C ALA A 503 11.59 -20.21 -10.47
N VAL A 504 12.87 -20.22 -10.81
CA VAL A 504 13.79 -21.33 -10.50
C VAL A 504 14.66 -20.94 -9.31
N HIS A 505 14.63 -21.74 -8.26
CA HIS A 505 15.40 -21.50 -7.04
C HIS A 505 16.89 -21.77 -7.27
N ALA A 506 17.76 -20.81 -6.91
CA ALA A 506 19.19 -20.84 -7.24
C ALA A 506 19.93 -22.09 -6.72
N GLU A 507 19.54 -22.60 -5.55
CA GLU A 507 20.15 -23.80 -4.94
C GLU A 507 19.33 -25.09 -5.17
N GLY A 508 18.24 -25.02 -5.95
CA GLY A 508 17.27 -26.11 -6.11
C GLY A 508 17.60 -27.11 -7.23
N PRO A 509 16.96 -28.31 -7.23
CA PRO A 509 17.17 -29.33 -8.26
C PRO A 509 16.91 -28.85 -9.70
N ALA A 510 15.86 -28.06 -9.92
CA ALA A 510 15.53 -27.54 -11.25
C ALA A 510 16.63 -26.68 -11.86
N ARG A 511 17.36 -25.93 -11.05
CA ARG A 511 18.52 -25.16 -11.53
C ARG A 511 19.61 -26.07 -12.07
N LYS A 512 19.89 -27.18 -11.39
CA LYS A 512 20.90 -28.18 -11.79
C LYS A 512 20.48 -28.92 -13.06
N ALA A 513 19.19 -29.19 -13.20
CA ALA A 513 18.60 -29.80 -14.39
C ALA A 513 18.43 -28.83 -15.57
N GLY A 514 18.82 -27.56 -15.41
CA GLY A 514 18.79 -26.57 -16.49
C GLY A 514 17.38 -26.10 -16.86
N LEU A 515 16.38 -26.25 -15.99
CA LEU A 515 15.06 -25.66 -16.17
C LEU A 515 15.16 -24.13 -16.15
N GLN A 516 14.29 -23.48 -16.91
CA GLN A 516 14.23 -22.03 -17.05
C GLN A 516 12.82 -21.53 -16.73
N PRO A 517 12.70 -20.32 -16.16
CA PRO A 517 11.42 -19.61 -16.14
C PRO A 517 10.73 -19.65 -17.51
N ARG A 518 9.41 -19.80 -17.49
CA ARG A 518 8.51 -19.87 -18.66
C ARG A 518 8.61 -21.13 -19.51
N ASP A 519 9.44 -22.10 -19.14
CA ASP A 519 9.35 -23.46 -19.66
C ASP A 519 7.93 -24.01 -19.40
N GLU A 520 7.24 -24.46 -20.45
CA GLU A 520 5.89 -25.03 -20.35
C GLU A 520 5.98 -26.51 -20.01
N ILE A 521 5.42 -26.90 -18.87
CA ILE A 521 5.50 -28.26 -18.34
C ILE A 521 4.38 -29.10 -18.95
N LEU A 522 4.76 -30.14 -19.67
CA LEU A 522 3.83 -31.03 -20.37
C LEU A 522 3.61 -32.33 -19.62
N ALA A 523 4.70 -32.94 -19.13
CA ALA A 523 4.68 -34.24 -18.48
C ALA A 523 5.69 -34.37 -17.34
N LEU A 524 5.37 -35.25 -16.39
CA LEU A 524 6.24 -35.74 -15.33
C LEU A 524 6.34 -37.27 -15.47
N ASP A 525 7.57 -37.78 -15.60
CA ASP A 525 7.89 -39.19 -15.83
C ASP A 525 7.10 -39.81 -17.00
N GLY A 526 7.01 -39.07 -18.11
CA GLY A 526 6.31 -39.50 -19.34
C GLY A 526 4.78 -39.37 -19.30
N HIS A 527 4.20 -38.91 -18.19
CA HIS A 527 2.74 -38.73 -18.05
C HIS A 527 2.34 -37.26 -18.06
N LYS A 528 1.32 -36.94 -18.86
CA LYS A 528 0.76 -35.58 -18.96
C LYS A 528 0.38 -35.03 -17.58
N VAL A 529 0.72 -33.78 -17.33
CA VAL A 529 0.33 -33.05 -16.11
C VAL A 529 -0.59 -31.87 -16.42
N HIS A 530 -1.36 -31.45 -15.41
CA HIS A 530 -2.25 -30.31 -15.48
C HIS A 530 -1.97 -29.36 -14.32
N ALA A 531 -2.15 -28.06 -14.54
CA ALA A 531 -1.87 -27.05 -13.52
C ALA A 531 -2.63 -27.27 -12.20
N LYS A 532 -3.83 -27.87 -12.24
CA LYS A 532 -4.63 -28.13 -11.03
C LYS A 532 -4.16 -29.32 -10.18
N THR A 533 -3.40 -30.24 -10.76
CA THR A 533 -3.03 -31.52 -10.14
C THR A 533 -1.51 -31.72 -10.10
N PHE A 534 -0.73 -30.73 -10.52
CA PHE A 534 0.71 -30.86 -10.64
C PHE A 534 1.37 -30.99 -9.27
N GLU A 535 0.96 -30.17 -8.31
CA GLU A 535 1.47 -30.22 -6.93
C GLU A 535 1.18 -31.58 -6.27
N ASP A 536 0.01 -32.17 -6.51
CA ASP A 536 -0.32 -33.52 -6.04
C ASP A 536 0.63 -34.56 -6.64
N ARG A 537 0.90 -34.48 -7.94
CA ARG A 537 1.85 -35.38 -8.64
C ARG A 537 3.28 -35.23 -8.11
N VAL A 538 3.71 -34.01 -7.81
CA VAL A 538 5.03 -33.77 -7.19
C VAL A 538 5.09 -34.40 -5.79
N SER A 539 4.00 -34.36 -5.03
CA SER A 539 3.94 -34.91 -3.67
C SER A 539 4.13 -36.44 -3.60
N GLU A 540 3.86 -37.15 -4.69
CA GLU A 540 4.05 -38.61 -4.82
C GLU A 540 5.53 -38.99 -5.03
N LEU A 541 6.38 -38.03 -5.41
CA LEU A 541 7.81 -38.29 -5.66
C LEU A 541 8.55 -38.60 -4.35
N LYS A 542 9.60 -39.44 -4.46
CA LYS A 542 10.46 -39.76 -3.33
C LYS A 542 11.67 -38.83 -3.30
N PRO A 543 11.96 -38.12 -2.19
CA PRO A 543 13.20 -37.37 -2.06
C PRO A 543 14.43 -38.24 -2.36
N GLY A 544 15.31 -37.72 -3.22
CA GLY A 544 16.48 -38.44 -3.71
C GLY A 544 16.19 -39.51 -4.75
N SER A 545 14.99 -39.60 -5.34
CA SER A 545 14.81 -40.31 -6.61
C SER A 545 15.15 -39.39 -7.79
N ASP A 546 15.28 -39.97 -8.98
CA ASP A 546 15.29 -39.21 -10.23
C ASP A 546 13.86 -39.05 -10.75
N CYS A 547 13.59 -37.96 -11.45
CA CYS A 547 12.36 -37.75 -12.21
C CYS A 547 12.67 -36.95 -13.49
N THR A 548 11.83 -37.07 -14.50
CA THR A 548 11.98 -36.37 -15.78
C THR A 548 10.79 -35.46 -16.01
N LEU A 549 11.05 -34.17 -16.24
CA LEU A 549 10.06 -33.23 -16.75
C LEU A 549 10.23 -33.06 -18.25
N THR A 550 9.18 -33.40 -19.01
CA THR A 550 9.10 -33.09 -20.45
C THR A 550 8.42 -31.75 -20.60
N LEU A 551 9.07 -30.83 -21.31
CA LEU A 551 8.65 -29.45 -21.37
C LEU A 551 8.91 -28.82 -22.74
N PHE A 552 8.14 -27.79 -23.07
CA PHE A 552 8.44 -26.89 -24.17
C PHE A 552 9.26 -25.70 -23.66
N ARG A 553 10.47 -25.56 -24.21
CA ARG A 553 11.26 -24.34 -24.09
C ARG A 553 11.10 -23.53 -25.36
N ARG A 554 10.23 -22.52 -25.32
CA ARG A 554 9.66 -21.93 -26.55
C ARG A 554 9.09 -23.10 -27.36
N GLU A 555 9.41 -23.20 -28.64
CA GLU A 555 8.90 -24.28 -29.51
C GLU A 555 9.70 -25.59 -29.42
N LYS A 556 10.77 -25.66 -28.62
CA LYS A 556 11.62 -26.86 -28.56
C LYS A 556 11.20 -27.76 -27.42
N LEU A 557 10.83 -28.99 -27.75
CA LEU A 557 10.66 -30.06 -26.76
C LEU A 557 12.03 -30.39 -26.15
N VAL A 558 12.13 -30.33 -24.83
CA VAL A 558 13.31 -30.73 -24.07
C VAL A 558 12.90 -31.54 -22.85
N GLU A 559 13.85 -32.29 -22.31
CA GLU A 559 13.68 -33.02 -21.06
C GLU A 559 14.65 -32.47 -20.01
N GLY A 560 14.13 -32.25 -18.81
CA GLY A 560 14.93 -31.95 -17.63
C GLY A 560 14.91 -33.15 -16.68
N CYS A 561 16.06 -33.81 -16.49
CA CYS A 561 16.22 -34.87 -15.51
C CYS A 561 16.64 -34.27 -14.17
N LEU A 562 15.82 -34.44 -13.13
CA LEU A 562 16.04 -33.86 -11.80
C LEU A 562 16.28 -34.97 -10.77
N ARG A 563 17.28 -34.77 -9.91
CA ARG A 563 17.35 -35.48 -8.63
C ARG A 563 16.44 -34.77 -7.63
N VAL A 564 15.33 -35.40 -7.27
CA VAL A 564 14.30 -34.83 -6.39
C VAL A 564 14.95 -34.40 -5.07
N GLY A 565 14.80 -33.12 -4.72
CA GLY A 565 15.31 -32.55 -3.48
C GLY A 565 14.39 -32.83 -2.30
N ARG A 566 14.76 -32.27 -1.14
CA ARG A 566 13.95 -32.32 0.07
C ARG A 566 13.74 -30.92 0.62
N GLN A 567 12.53 -30.62 1.07
CA GLN A 567 12.24 -29.44 1.89
C GLN A 567 11.50 -29.88 3.17
N PRO A 568 11.57 -29.12 4.26
CA PRO A 568 10.83 -29.46 5.48
C PRO A 568 9.34 -29.60 5.20
N ALA A 569 8.72 -30.68 5.70
CA ALA A 569 7.31 -30.95 5.46
C ALA A 569 6.40 -30.08 6.32
N GLY A 570 5.18 -29.85 5.85
CA GLY A 570 4.16 -29.12 6.62
C GLY A 570 4.42 -27.62 6.76
N LYS A 571 3.50 -26.94 7.43
CA LYS A 571 3.51 -25.50 7.60
C LYS A 571 4.23 -25.12 8.89
N LEU A 572 4.94 -24.00 8.87
CA LEU A 572 5.43 -23.37 10.09
C LEU A 572 4.24 -22.89 10.93
N VAL A 573 4.31 -23.11 12.23
CA VAL A 573 3.27 -22.78 13.19
C VAL A 573 3.90 -22.03 14.36
N LEU A 574 3.25 -20.94 14.75
CA LEU A 574 3.53 -20.21 15.99
C LEU A 574 2.39 -20.43 16.97
N ARG A 575 2.71 -20.83 18.20
CA ARG A 575 1.72 -21.05 19.27
C ARG A 575 2.22 -20.50 20.60
N PRO A 576 1.33 -20.06 21.50
CA PRO A 576 1.71 -19.82 22.89
C PRO A 576 2.26 -21.10 23.54
N ARG A 577 3.37 -20.98 24.28
CA ARG A 577 3.91 -22.10 25.07
C ARG A 577 2.90 -22.56 26.11
N LYS A 578 2.86 -23.87 26.41
CA LYS A 578 2.00 -24.43 27.47
C LYS A 578 2.23 -23.77 28.83
N LYS A 579 3.47 -23.39 29.15
CA LYS A 579 3.85 -22.68 30.37
C LYS A 579 4.51 -21.34 30.00
N GLN A 580 3.74 -20.25 30.09
CA GLN A 580 4.24 -18.89 29.98
C GLN A 580 4.53 -18.30 31.36
N SER A 581 5.67 -17.62 31.50
CA SER A 581 5.98 -16.79 32.67
C SER A 581 4.98 -15.63 32.79
N PRO A 582 4.83 -15.00 33.98
CA PRO A 582 3.97 -13.83 34.14
C PRO A 582 4.32 -12.68 33.17
N THR A 583 5.61 -12.45 32.92
CA THR A 583 6.09 -11.44 31.97
C THR A 583 5.72 -11.79 30.52
N GLN A 584 5.92 -13.04 30.10
CA GLN A 584 5.53 -13.52 28.77
C GLN A 584 4.04 -13.33 28.50
N ARG A 585 3.20 -13.77 29.44
CA ARG A 585 1.74 -13.64 29.34
C ARG A 585 1.31 -12.17 29.28
N ARG A 586 1.95 -11.30 30.06
CA ARG A 586 1.71 -9.85 30.04
C ARG A 586 2.07 -9.25 28.69
N ASN A 587 3.24 -9.58 28.14
CA ASN A 587 3.71 -9.07 26.85
C ASN A 587 2.83 -9.57 25.70
N TYR A 588 2.52 -10.86 25.66
CA TYR A 588 1.63 -11.46 24.66
C TYR A 588 0.25 -10.79 24.65
N ARG A 589 -0.35 -10.58 25.84
CA ARG A 589 -1.63 -9.85 25.97
C ARG A 589 -1.49 -8.40 25.51
N LYS A 590 -0.46 -7.66 25.93
CA LYS A 590 -0.27 -6.29 25.46
C LYS A 590 -0.07 -6.21 23.95
N TRP A 591 0.52 -7.22 23.34
CA TRP A 591 0.79 -7.29 21.91
C TRP A 591 -0.49 -7.51 21.10
N LEU A 592 -1.31 -8.52 21.45
CA LEU A 592 -2.47 -8.96 20.64
C LEU A 592 -3.86 -8.71 21.25
N ALA A 593 -3.98 -8.44 22.55
CA ALA A 593 -5.29 -8.45 23.20
C ALA A 593 -6.22 -7.36 22.65
N LYS A 594 -7.50 -7.71 22.58
CA LYS A 594 -8.60 -6.78 22.32
C LYS A 594 -8.52 -5.61 23.33
N ARG A 595 -8.40 -4.39 22.81
CA ARG A 595 -8.22 -3.18 23.63
C ARG A 595 -9.46 -2.30 23.62
#